data_AF-A0A0M0BR18-F1
#
_entry.id   AF-A0A0M0BR18-F1
#
_cell.length_a   1.000
_cell.length_b   1.000
_cell.length_c   1.000
_cell.angle_alpha   90.00
_cell.angle_beta   90.00
_cell.angle_gamma   90.00
#
_symmetry.space_group_name_H-M   'P 1'
#
loop_
_entity.id
_entity.type
_entity.pdbx_description
1 polymer ?
#
loop_
_entity_poly.entity_id
_entity_poly.type
_entity_poly.pdbx_seq_one_letter_code
_entity_poly.pdbx_strand_id
1 'polypeptide(L)' 'MSAMEVGRVCLKTRGREAGGRCVIVDIIDRNYVLVTGLQGEVRRRRVNMSHLQPLDEKVAIEKDASDEEVAAELQKLNQ' A
#
# COMPACT_ATOMS: atom_id res chain seq x y z
N MET A 1 8.33 4.56 -16.54
CA MET A 1 7.94 5.06 -15.21
C MET A 1 6.59 4.46 -14.86
N SER A 2 6.59 3.31 -14.19
CA SER A 2 5.36 2.61 -13.84
C SER A 2 4.77 3.25 -12.58
N ALA A 3 3.54 3.75 -12.66
CA ALA A 3 2.91 4.50 -11.58
C ALA A 3 2.52 3.62 -10.39
N MET A 4 2.33 2.30 -10.60
CA MET A 4 1.95 1.35 -9.56
C MET A 4 2.76 0.06 -9.73
N GLU A 5 3.86 -0.03 -8.98
CA GLU A 5 4.64 -1.24 -8.80
C GLU A 5 4.46 -1.74 -7.37
N VAL A 6 4.73 -3.03 -7.16
CA VAL A 6 4.80 -3.62 -5.82
C VAL A 6 5.81 -2.82 -4.98
N GLY A 7 5.41 -2.53 -3.74
CA GLY A 7 6.17 -1.73 -2.79
C GLY A 7 6.00 -0.22 -2.91
N ARG A 8 5.14 0.27 -3.81
CA ARG A 8 4.81 1.70 -3.81
C ARG A 8 3.91 2.07 -2.64
N VAL A 9 4.26 3.15 -1.94
CA VAL A 9 3.41 3.74 -0.90
C VAL A 9 2.29 4.52 -1.56
N CYS A 10 1.08 4.30 -1.07
CA CYS A 10 -0.13 4.95 -1.52
C CYS A 10 -0.91 5.48 -0.32
N LEU A 11 -1.57 6.62 -0.52
CA LEU A 11 -2.54 7.12 0.44
C LEU A 11 -3.94 6.81 -0.06
N LYS A 12 -4.77 6.28 0.82
CA LYS A 12 -6.15 6.00 0.49
C LYS A 12 -6.96 7.29 0.58
N THR A 13 -7.41 7.80 -0.56
CA THR A 13 -8.13 9.07 -0.61
C THR A 13 -9.61 8.91 -0.30
N ARG A 14 -10.17 7.70 -0.47
CA ARG A 14 -11.61 7.43 -0.36
C ARG A 14 -11.91 6.14 0.41
N GLY A 15 -12.99 6.16 1.20
CA GLY A 15 -13.53 5.01 1.95
C GLY A 15 -13.42 5.16 3.46
N ARG A 16 -13.72 4.07 4.20
CA ARG A 16 -13.69 4.05 5.68
C ARG A 16 -12.31 4.26 6.28
N GLU A 17 -11.27 3.98 5.50
CA GLU A 17 -9.85 4.13 5.88
C GLU A 17 -9.21 5.29 5.10
N ALA A 18 -10.00 6.31 4.74
CA ALA A 18 -9.48 7.49 4.05
C ALA A 18 -8.47 8.23 4.97
N GLY A 19 -7.33 8.60 4.40
CA GLY A 19 -6.19 9.16 5.13
C GLY A 19 -5.17 8.13 5.60
N GLY A 20 -5.49 6.83 5.56
CA GLY A 20 -4.56 5.76 5.90
C GLY A 20 -3.46 5.61 4.85
N ARG A 21 -2.22 5.47 5.31
CA ARG A 21 -1.08 5.10 4.46
C ARG A 21 -1.07 3.59 4.24
N CYS A 22 -0.81 3.17 3.01
CA CYS A 22 -0.77 1.76 2.64
C CYS A 22 0.32 1.51 1.60
N VAL A 23 0.72 0.25 1.46
CA VAL A 23 1.69 -0.20 0.48
C VAL A 23 1.03 -1.27 -0.40
N ILE A 24 1.33 -1.24 -1.68
CA ILE A 24 0.89 -2.26 -2.63
C ILE A 24 1.77 -3.50 -2.45
N VAL A 25 1.18 -4.60 -2.02
CA VAL A 25 1.87 -5.88 -1.82
C VAL A 25 1.76 -6.76 -3.05
N ASP A 26 0.62 -6.71 -3.74
CA ASP A 26 0.40 -7.46 -4.96
C ASP A 26 -0.53 -6.72 -5.93
N ILE A 27 -0.36 -6.97 -7.23
CA ILE A 27 -1.21 -6.50 -8.30
C ILE A 27 -1.98 -7.71 -8.82
N ILE A 28 -3.25 -7.79 -8.44
CA ILE A 28 -4.14 -8.89 -8.83
C ILE A 28 -4.58 -8.70 -10.29
N ASP A 29 -5.00 -7.48 -10.62
CA ASP A 29 -5.56 -7.12 -11.92
C ASP A 29 -5.14 -5.69 -12.33
N ARG A 30 -5.50 -5.29 -13.54
CA ARG A 30 -5.30 -3.91 -14.03
C ARG A 30 -5.99 -2.82 -13.19
N ASN A 31 -7.06 -3.18 -12.49
CA ASN A 31 -7.85 -2.23 -11.70
C ASN A 31 -7.76 -2.47 -10.18
N TYR A 32 -7.27 -3.65 -9.76
CA TYR A 32 -7.32 -4.06 -8.37
C TYR A 32 -5.93 -4.45 -7.88
N VAL A 33 -5.61 -3.93 -6.71
CA VAL A 33 -4.37 -4.21 -5.99
C VAL A 33 -4.68 -4.76 -4.62
N LEU A 34 -3.78 -5.60 -4.14
CA LEU A 34 -3.73 -5.99 -2.74
C LEU A 34 -2.89 -4.95 -2.01
N VAL A 35 -3.53 -4.28 -1.06
CA VAL A 35 -2.85 -3.32 -0.18
C VAL A 35 -2.83 -3.84 1.23
N THR A 36 -1.74 -3.56 1.93
CA THR A 36 -1.64 -3.68 3.38
C THR A 36 -1.13 -2.36 3.94
N GLY A 37 -1.44 -2.04 5.19
CA GLY A 37 -0.92 -0.84 5.84
C GLY A 37 -0.54 -1.12 7.27
N LEU A 38 -0.23 -0.07 8.01
CA LEU A 38 0.16 -0.20 9.41
C LEU A 38 -0.96 -0.86 10.22
N GLN A 39 -0.58 -1.73 11.17
CA GLN A 39 -1.52 -2.45 12.03
C GLN A 39 -2.58 -1.50 12.62
N GLY A 40 -3.81 -1.61 12.12
CA GLY A 40 -4.98 -0.86 12.60
C GLY A 40 -5.55 0.16 11.62
N GLU A 41 -4.75 0.78 10.75
CA GLU A 41 -5.24 1.81 9.81
C GLU A 41 -5.80 1.22 8.52
N VAL A 42 -5.09 0.23 7.93
CA VAL A 42 -5.50 -0.42 6.68
C VAL A 42 -5.32 -1.93 6.81
N ARG A 43 -6.43 -2.67 6.89
CA ARG A 43 -6.38 -4.14 6.87
C ARG A 43 -6.04 -4.65 5.46
N ARG A 44 -5.24 -5.73 5.37
CA ARG A 44 -4.93 -6.44 4.12
C ARG A 44 -6.22 -6.74 3.35
N ARG A 45 -6.42 -6.04 2.23
CA ARG A 45 -7.63 -6.18 1.41
C ARG A 45 -7.36 -5.80 -0.03
N ARG A 46 -8.22 -6.32 -0.91
CA ARG A 46 -8.30 -5.88 -2.31
C ARG A 46 -8.94 -4.49 -2.39
N VAL A 47 -8.25 -3.55 -3.02
CA VAL A 47 -8.72 -2.18 -3.25
C VAL A 47 -8.60 -1.84 -4.73
N ASN A 48 -9.51 -1.02 -5.21
CA ASN A 48 -9.43 -0.48 -6.55
C ASN A 48 -8.34 0.61 -6.62
N MET A 49 -7.49 0.55 -7.64
CA MET A 49 -6.42 1.54 -7.88
C MET A 49 -6.95 2.98 -7.94
N SER A 50 -8.18 3.20 -8.42
CA SER A 50 -8.78 4.54 -8.50
C SER A 50 -9.11 5.18 -7.15
N HIS A 51 -9.01 4.45 -6.03
CA HIS A 51 -9.17 4.98 -4.68
C HIS A 51 -7.84 5.27 -3.98
N LEU A 52 -6.72 4.96 -4.66
CA LEU A 52 -5.38 5.11 -4.14
C LEU A 52 -4.69 6.26 -4.85
N GLN A 53 -4.04 7.09 -4.08
CA GLN A 53 -3.16 8.12 -4.59
C GLN A 53 -1.72 7.64 -4.36
N PRO A 54 -0.93 7.38 -5.42
CA PRO A 54 0.45 6.98 -5.26
C PRO A 54 1.26 8.14 -4.68
N LEU A 55 2.14 7.84 -3.73
CA LEU A 55 3.16 8.76 -3.26
C LEU A 55 4.48 8.52 -4.02
N ASP A 56 5.38 9.48 -3.90
CA ASP A 56 6.73 9.39 -4.48
C ASP A 56 7.63 8.40 -3.72
N GLU A 57 7.22 7.99 -2.53
CA GLU A 57 7.89 6.99 -1.70
C GLU A 57 7.73 5.58 -2.29
N LYS A 58 8.87 4.89 -2.43
CA LYS A 58 8.94 3.51 -2.86
C LYS A 58 9.67 2.70 -1.80
N VAL A 59 9.03 1.63 -1.37
CA VAL A 59 9.62 0.58 -0.54
C VAL A 59 9.96 -0.58 -1.46
N ALA A 60 11.15 -1.17 -1.28
CA ALA A 60 11.49 -2.42 -1.95
C ALA A 60 11.01 -3.57 -1.06
N ILE A 61 9.78 -4.06 -1.29
CA ILE A 61 9.28 -5.30 -0.70
C ILE A 61 9.13 -6.38 -1.77
N GLU A 62 9.22 -7.63 -1.33
CA GLU A 62 8.88 -8.76 -2.18
C GLU A 62 7.37 -8.88 -2.38
N LYS A 63 6.99 -9.55 -3.47
CA LYS A 63 5.59 -9.85 -3.77
C LYS A 63 5.05 -10.78 -2.68
N ASP A 64 3.89 -10.45 -2.12
CA ASP A 64 3.28 -11.16 -0.96
C ASP A 64 3.96 -10.98 0.41
N ALA A 65 4.75 -9.91 0.59
CA ALA A 65 5.34 -9.55 1.89
C ALA A 65 4.35 -9.65 3.08
N SER A 66 4.91 -10.04 4.22
CA SER A 66 4.15 -10.23 5.45
C SER A 66 3.72 -8.89 6.05
N ASP A 67 2.62 -8.89 6.81
CA ASP A 67 2.09 -7.66 7.41
C ASP A 67 3.11 -7.03 8.40
N GLU A 68 4.01 -7.84 8.98
CA GLU A 68 5.08 -7.39 9.88
C GLU A 68 6.19 -6.63 9.14
N GLU A 69 6.65 -7.14 8.00
CA GLU A 69 7.68 -6.47 7.18
C GLU A 69 7.18 -5.13 6.65
N VAL A 70 5.93 -5.08 6.17
CA VAL A 70 5.35 -3.84 5.66
C VAL A 70 5.15 -2.82 6.77
N ALA A 71 4.78 -3.25 7.98
CA ALA A 71 4.66 -2.37 9.12
C ALA A 71 6.02 -1.77 9.53
N ALA A 72 7.08 -2.57 9.54
CA ALA A 72 8.42 -2.11 9.86
C ALA A 72 8.92 -1.08 8.84
N GLU A 73 8.69 -1.31 7.55
CA GLU A 73 9.17 -0.41 6.49
C GLU A 73 8.37 0.90 6.44
N LEU A 74 7.07 0.87 6.72
CA LEU A 74 6.26 2.07 6.91
C LEU A 74 6.65 2.86 8.16
N GLN A 75 7.06 2.20 9.24
CA GLN A 75 7.56 2.88 10.44
C GLN A 75 8.89 3.59 10.17
N LYS A 76 9.81 2.97 9.43
CA LYS A 76 11.09 3.59 9.04
C LYS A 76 10.89 4.86 8.21
N LEU A 77 9.84 4.93 7.39
CA LEU A 77 9.50 6.12 6.59
C LEU A 77 8.98 7.30 7.42
N ASN A 78 8.54 7.07 8.65
CA ASN A 78 8.02 8.12 9.55
C ASN A 78 9.08 8.67 10.52
N GLN A 79 10.38 8.39 10.29
CA GLN A 79 11.47 8.84 11.15
C GLN A 79 12.24 10.03 10.56
#